data_AF-A0A2T0VF61-F1
#
_entry.id   AF-A0A2T0VF61-F1
#
_cell.length_a   1.000
_cell.length_b   1.000
_cell.length_c   1.000
_cell.angle_alpha   90.00
_cell.angle_beta   90.00
_cell.angle_gamma   90.00
#
_symmetry.space_group_name_H-M   'P 1'
#
loop_
_entity.id
_entity.type
_entity.pdbx_description
1 polymer ?
#
loop_
_entity_poly.entity_id
_entity_poly.type
_entity_poly.pdbx_seq_one_letter_code
_entity_poly.pdbx_strand_id
1 'polypeptide(L)'
;MDFDRYPPNHGSARGSIIRYSSIAAAVEDYGASVDRIGPECGATMHLRIDGNASSFEDRSLPVSALALRYNVYTLNPDAPGGLPDGWSLELSRVAPAFGRDGGAIQVKFIDDIDKEVSVSDARDLGLVIR
;
A
#
# COMPACT_ATOMS: atom_id res chain seq x y z
N MET A 1 -2.02 24.15 8.60
CA MET A 1 -1.59 22.76 8.35
C MET A 1 -0.46 22.85 7.35
N ASP A 2 0.76 22.50 7.77
CA ASP A 2 1.83 22.27 6.82
C ASP A 2 1.56 20.91 6.17
N PHE A 3 1.12 20.95 4.92
CA PHE A 3 0.94 19.74 4.13
C PHE A 3 2.28 19.41 3.50
N ASP A 4 2.83 18.24 3.84
CA ASP A 4 3.99 17.69 3.15
C ASP A 4 3.71 17.65 1.64
N ARG A 5 4.67 18.11 0.83
CA ARG A 5 4.51 18.15 -0.63
C ARG A 5 4.82 16.79 -1.24
N TYR A 6 3.82 15.92 -1.24
CA TYR A 6 3.92 14.60 -1.87
C TYR A 6 4.15 14.71 -3.39
N PRO A 7 4.88 13.73 -3.98
CA PRO A 7 5.07 13.66 -5.42
C PRO A 7 3.72 13.40 -6.14
N PRO A 8 3.62 13.75 -7.44
CA PRO A 8 2.47 13.38 -8.26
C PRO A 8 2.33 11.85 -8.40
N ASN A 9 1.26 11.38 -9.05
CA ASN A 9 1.01 9.96 -9.30
C ASN A 9 0.93 9.11 -8.02
N HIS A 10 0.45 9.71 -6.91
CA HIS A 10 0.30 9.04 -5.62
C HIS A 10 1.56 8.30 -5.14
N GLY A 11 2.73 8.87 -5.42
CA GLY A 11 4.02 8.27 -5.06
C GLY A 11 4.52 7.15 -5.96
N SER A 12 3.76 6.73 -6.99
CA SER A 12 4.16 5.65 -7.89
C SER A 12 5.19 6.11 -8.93
N ALA A 13 6.28 5.36 -9.07
CA ALA A 13 7.26 5.52 -10.14
C ALA A 13 6.59 5.27 -11.50
N ARG A 14 6.98 6.05 -12.51
CA ARG A 14 6.37 6.02 -13.84
C ARG A 14 6.47 4.62 -14.46
N GLY A 15 5.34 4.09 -14.94
CA GLY A 15 5.27 2.80 -15.64
C GLY A 15 5.45 1.57 -14.75
N SER A 16 5.42 1.73 -13.41
CA SER A 16 5.58 0.62 -12.47
C SER A 16 4.26 0.03 -11.95
N ILE A 17 3.13 0.60 -12.35
CA ILE A 17 1.81 0.19 -11.85
C ILE A 17 1.41 -1.16 -12.46
N ILE A 18 1.09 -2.10 -11.58
CA ILE A 18 0.50 -3.40 -11.89
C ILE A 18 -0.80 -3.50 -11.09
N ARG A 19 -1.87 -4.01 -11.72
CA ARG A 19 -3.17 -4.20 -11.05
C ARG A 19 -3.58 -5.66 -11.11
N TYR A 20 -3.90 -6.20 -9.95
CA TYR A 20 -4.46 -7.53 -9.79
C TYR A 20 -5.95 -7.43 -9.54
N SER A 21 -6.75 -8.21 -10.27
CA SER A 21 -8.17 -8.41 -9.96
C SER A 21 -8.40 -9.51 -8.92
N SER A 22 -7.34 -10.03 -8.30
CA SER A 22 -7.38 -11.13 -7.32
C SER A 22 -6.29 -10.94 -6.27
N ILE A 23 -6.70 -10.91 -4.99
CA ILE A 23 -5.75 -10.86 -3.86
C ILE A 23 -4.88 -12.13 -3.84
N ALA A 24 -5.48 -13.30 -4.11
CA ALA A 24 -4.76 -14.57 -4.13
C ALA A 24 -3.61 -14.57 -5.14
N ALA A 25 -3.84 -14.03 -6.35
CA ALA A 25 -2.79 -13.93 -7.37
C ALA A 25 -1.65 -13.00 -6.95
N ALA A 26 -1.97 -11.85 -6.35
CA ALA A 26 -0.93 -10.95 -5.83
C ALA A 26 -0.14 -11.58 -4.66
N VAL A 27 -0.84 -12.33 -3.80
CA VAL A 27 -0.22 -13.05 -2.68
C VAL A 27 0.69 -14.19 -3.17
N GLU A 28 0.32 -14.88 -4.25
CA GLU A 28 1.17 -15.90 -4.88
C GLU A 28 2.47 -15.28 -5.42
N ASP A 29 2.38 -14.13 -6.08
CA ASP A 29 3.54 -13.47 -6.70
C ASP A 29 4.47 -12.77 -5.68
N TYR A 30 3.91 -12.19 -4.62
CA TYR A 30 4.64 -11.28 -3.73
C TYR A 30 4.58 -11.60 -2.23
N GLY A 31 3.74 -12.56 -1.83
CA GLY A 31 3.39 -12.81 -0.44
C GLY A 31 2.34 -11.85 0.11
N ALA A 32 1.80 -12.19 1.28
CA ALA A 32 0.67 -11.48 1.88
C ALA A 32 1.06 -10.39 2.88
N SER A 33 2.32 -10.32 3.33
CA SER A 33 2.68 -9.43 4.44
C SER A 33 2.91 -8.01 3.94
N VAL A 34 2.22 -7.05 4.56
CA VAL A 34 2.36 -5.62 4.28
C VAL A 34 2.50 -4.83 5.58
N ASP A 35 3.06 -3.64 5.50
CA ASP A 35 3.10 -2.69 6.61
C ASP A 35 2.68 -1.27 6.20
N ARG A 36 2.50 -0.41 7.21
CA ARG A 36 2.22 1.01 7.03
C ARG A 36 2.76 1.81 8.20
N ILE A 37 3.46 2.90 7.88
CA ILE A 37 3.75 3.99 8.82
C ILE A 37 2.69 5.06 8.60
N GLY A 38 1.81 5.27 9.58
CA GLY A 38 0.71 6.22 9.47
C GLY A 38 -0.64 5.70 9.95
N PRO A 39 -1.66 6.58 9.99
CA PRO A 39 -3.02 6.21 10.37
C PRO A 39 -3.70 5.36 9.29
N GLU A 40 -4.66 4.52 9.68
CA GLU A 40 -5.41 3.62 8.80
C GLU A 40 -6.36 4.33 7.83
N CYS A 41 -6.63 5.63 8.04
CA CYS A 41 -7.42 6.44 7.12
C CYS A 41 -6.72 6.72 5.77
N GLY A 42 -5.43 6.39 5.63
CA GLY A 42 -4.75 6.41 4.33
C GLY A 42 -4.76 5.03 3.67
N ALA A 43 -4.62 5.00 2.34
CA ALA A 43 -4.75 3.80 1.52
C ALA A 43 -3.44 3.00 1.33
N THR A 44 -2.29 3.69 1.36
CA THR A 44 -1.02 3.08 0.96
C THR A 44 -0.39 2.20 2.04
N MET A 45 -0.10 0.94 1.70
CA MET A 45 0.73 0.02 2.47
C MET A 45 2.01 -0.29 1.68
N HIS A 46 2.98 -0.98 2.28
CA HIS A 46 4.20 -1.44 1.60
C HIS A 46 4.39 -2.93 1.81
N LEU A 47 4.80 -3.64 0.75
CA LEU A 47 5.13 -5.07 0.85
C LEU A 47 6.29 -5.29 1.83
N ARG A 48 6.20 -6.38 2.58
CA ARG A 48 7.28 -6.93 3.38
C ARG A 48 7.87 -8.15 2.66
N ILE A 49 8.83 -7.90 1.78
CA ILE A 49 9.48 -8.94 0.96
C ILE A 49 10.24 -9.90 1.90
N ASP A 50 9.94 -11.19 1.79
CA ASP A 50 10.45 -12.24 2.69
C ASP A 50 10.20 -11.94 4.18
N GLY A 51 9.11 -11.22 4.49
CA GLY A 51 8.78 -10.78 5.85
C GLY A 51 9.62 -9.61 6.37
N ASN A 52 10.50 -9.03 5.55
CA ASN A 52 11.32 -7.89 5.93
C ASN A 52 10.65 -6.57 5.52
N ALA A 53 10.60 -5.62 6.46
CA ALA A 53 10.09 -4.29 6.19
C ALA A 53 11.05 -3.53 5.26
N SER A 54 10.51 -2.81 4.27
CA SER A 54 11.31 -1.86 3.48
C SER A 54 11.88 -0.77 4.38
N SER A 55 13.06 -0.24 4.05
CA SER A 55 13.69 0.84 4.82
C SER A 55 12.82 2.10 4.83
N PHE A 56 13.10 3.04 5.73
CA PHE A 56 12.35 4.31 5.76
C PHE A 56 12.64 5.15 4.50
N GLU A 57 13.88 5.07 4.02
CA GLU A 57 14.38 5.72 2.81
C GLU A 57 13.67 5.21 1.55
N ASP A 58 13.49 3.88 1.43
CA ASP A 58 12.82 3.27 0.28
C ASP A 58 11.33 3.61 0.19
N ARG A 59 10.71 4.03 1.29
CA ARG A 59 9.30 4.45 1.34
C ARG A 59 9.09 5.89 0.90
N SER A 60 10.17 6.67 0.71
CA SER A 60 10.11 8.10 0.37
C SER A 60 9.06 8.86 1.20
N LEU A 61 9.05 8.64 2.52
CA LEU A 61 8.13 9.34 3.43
C LEU A 61 8.75 10.65 3.92
N PRO A 62 7.95 11.66 4.29
CA PRO A 62 8.46 12.86 4.94
C PRO A 62 9.00 12.55 6.34
N VAL A 63 9.92 13.38 6.86
CA VAL A 63 10.51 13.20 8.21
C VAL A 63 9.44 13.20 9.31
N SER A 64 8.33 13.92 9.11
CA SER A 64 7.16 13.94 9.99
C SER A 64 6.59 12.53 10.24
N ALA A 65 6.74 11.61 9.29
CA ALA A 65 6.26 10.23 9.41
C ALA A 65 6.99 9.42 10.49
N LEU A 66 8.18 9.83 10.95
CA LEU A 66 8.90 9.16 12.05
C LEU A 66 8.13 9.18 13.37
N ALA A 67 7.21 10.14 13.55
CA ALA A 67 6.35 10.22 14.73
C ALA A 67 5.08 9.36 14.62
N LEU A 68 4.83 8.76 13.45
CA LEU A 68 3.60 8.00 13.19
C LEU A 68 3.77 6.52 13.58
N ARG A 69 2.63 5.88 13.87
CA ARG A 69 2.61 4.47 14.24
C ARG A 69 2.99 3.56 13.08
N TYR A 70 3.83 2.57 13.36
CA TYR A 70 4.09 1.44 12.48
C TYR A 70 3.06 0.33 12.72
N ASN A 71 2.41 -0.13 11.65
CA ASN A 71 1.40 -1.18 11.67
C ASN A 71 1.76 -2.25 10.64
N VAL A 72 1.44 -3.51 10.94
CA VAL A 72 1.62 -4.66 10.06
C VAL A 72 0.27 -5.29 9.82
N TYR A 73 0.03 -5.73 8.59
CA TYR A 73 -1.18 -6.43 8.17
C TYR A 73 -0.82 -7.61 7.27
N THR A 74 -1.82 -8.45 7.04
CA THR A 74 -1.78 -9.55 6.07
C THR A 74 -2.91 -9.34 5.07
N LEU A 75 -2.58 -9.34 3.76
CA LEU A 75 -3.57 -9.41 2.69
C LEU A 75 -4.34 -10.73 2.83
N ASN A 76 -5.66 -10.67 2.82
CA ASN A 76 -6.51 -11.82 3.05
C ASN A 76 -7.05 -12.38 1.72
N PRO A 77 -6.46 -13.43 1.14
CA PRO A 77 -6.96 -14.06 -0.08
C PRO A 77 -8.32 -14.75 0.14
N ASP A 78 -8.66 -15.06 1.39
CA ASP A 78 -9.89 -15.74 1.80
C ASP A 78 -10.94 -14.75 2.34
N ALA A 79 -10.83 -13.47 1.97
CA ALA A 79 -11.78 -12.44 2.39
C ALA A 79 -13.23 -12.87 2.08
N PRO A 80 -14.18 -12.74 3.02
CA PRO A 80 -15.59 -13.06 2.76
C PRO A 80 -16.13 -12.19 1.62
N GLY A 81 -16.55 -12.82 0.53
CA GLY A 81 -16.98 -12.10 -0.70
C GLY A 81 -15.85 -11.77 -1.67
N GLY A 82 -14.60 -12.08 -1.33
CA GLY A 82 -13.42 -11.84 -2.15
C GLY A 82 -13.10 -10.36 -2.35
N LEU A 83 -12.27 -10.07 -3.35
CA LEU A 83 -12.11 -8.71 -3.84
C LEU A 83 -13.39 -8.33 -4.61
N PRO A 84 -14.08 -7.21 -4.29
CA PRO A 84 -15.33 -6.86 -4.95
C PRO A 84 -15.19 -6.69 -6.47
N ASP A 85 -16.27 -6.93 -7.20
CA ASP A 85 -16.28 -6.79 -8.66
C ASP A 85 -15.86 -5.38 -9.09
N GLY A 86 -14.97 -5.31 -10.09
CA GLY A 86 -14.42 -4.05 -10.59
C GLY A 86 -13.29 -3.47 -9.74
N TRP A 87 -13.05 -3.98 -8.53
CA TRP A 87 -11.94 -3.53 -7.70
C TRP A 87 -10.63 -4.16 -8.14
N SER A 88 -9.51 -3.52 -7.77
CA SER A 88 -8.18 -4.06 -7.99
C SER A 88 -7.25 -3.83 -6.80
N LEU A 89 -6.26 -4.71 -6.66
CA LEU A 89 -5.08 -4.48 -5.83
C LEU A 89 -3.98 -3.90 -6.73
N GLU A 90 -3.63 -2.65 -6.49
CA GLU A 90 -2.57 -1.94 -7.20
C GLU A 90 -1.24 -2.09 -6.48
N LEU A 91 -0.23 -2.54 -7.22
CA LEU A 91 1.17 -2.58 -6.79
C LEU A 91 1.99 -1.63 -7.65
N SER A 92 2.89 -0.88 -7.04
CA SER A 92 3.80 0.01 -7.77
C SER A 92 5.09 0.25 -6.99
N ARG A 93 6.15 0.64 -7.70
CA ARG A 93 7.40 1.06 -7.05
C ARG A 93 7.24 2.48 -6.54
N VAL A 94 7.67 2.76 -5.32
CA VAL A 94 7.70 4.12 -4.76
C VAL A 94 8.75 4.96 -5.49
N ALA A 95 8.35 6.14 -5.95
CA ALA A 95 9.21 7.12 -6.60
C ALA A 95 10.12 7.86 -5.59
N PRO A 96 11.23 8.46 -6.05
CA PRO A 96 12.02 9.36 -5.21
C PRO A 96 11.19 10.55 -4.70
N ALA A 97 11.23 10.82 -3.40
CA ALA A 97 10.63 12.01 -2.78
C ALA A 97 11.29 12.36 -1.44
N PHE A 98 11.11 13.59 -0.97
CA PHE A 98 11.62 14.08 0.32
C PHE A 98 13.12 13.80 0.55
N GLY A 99 13.93 13.97 -0.51
CA GLY A 99 15.38 13.73 -0.47
C GLY A 99 15.79 12.26 -0.37
N ARG A 100 14.89 11.33 -0.71
CA ARG A 100 15.09 9.87 -0.66
C ARG A 100 14.88 9.26 -2.04
N ASP A 101 15.53 8.12 -2.28
CA ASP A 101 15.53 7.44 -3.58
C ASP A 101 14.24 6.64 -3.84
N GLY A 102 13.49 6.29 -2.79
CA GLY A 102 12.35 5.40 -2.90
C GLY A 102 12.77 3.98 -3.29
N GLY A 103 11.84 3.19 -3.81
CA GLY A 103 12.12 1.84 -4.28
C GLY A 103 11.36 0.73 -3.58
N ALA A 104 10.71 1.01 -2.44
CA ALA A 104 9.77 0.09 -1.84
C ALA A 104 8.63 -0.23 -2.82
N ILE A 105 7.99 -1.38 -2.67
CA ILE A 105 6.75 -1.69 -3.40
C ILE A 105 5.58 -1.26 -2.53
N GLN A 106 4.81 -0.30 -3.01
CA GLN A 106 3.58 0.13 -2.37
C GLN A 106 2.38 -0.65 -2.91
N VAL A 107 1.41 -0.88 -2.02
CA VAL A 107 0.19 -1.65 -2.26
C VAL A 107 -1.02 -0.81 -1.88
N LYS A 108 -2.05 -0.80 -2.71
CA LYS A 108 -3.34 -0.13 -2.45
C LYS A 108 -4.50 -0.94 -3.00
N PHE A 109 -5.67 -0.81 -2.38
CA PHE A 109 -6.92 -1.22 -3.00
C PHE A 109 -7.52 -0.04 -3.76
N ILE A 110 -8.00 -0.32 -4.97
CA ILE A 110 -8.65 0.63 -5.86
C ILE A 110 -10.06 0.10 -6.14
N ASP A 111 -11.08 0.94 -5.94
CA ASP A 111 -12.47 0.56 -6.19
C ASP A 111 -12.85 0.60 -7.68
N ASP A 112 -14.12 0.29 -7.97
CA ASP A 112 -14.69 0.22 -9.32
C ASP A 112 -14.79 1.58 -10.04
N ILE A 113 -14.52 2.68 -9.34
CA ILE A 113 -14.48 4.04 -9.88
C ILE A 113 -13.06 4.66 -9.81
N ASP A 114 -12.03 3.81 -9.72
CA ASP A 114 -10.60 4.18 -9.68
C ASP A 114 -10.22 5.06 -8.47
N LYS A 115 -10.92 4.90 -7.35
CA LYS A 115 -10.63 5.60 -6.09
C LYS A 115 -9.89 4.70 -5.11
N GLU A 116 -8.91 5.30 -4.44
CA GLU A 116 -8.14 4.63 -3.37
C GLU A 116 -9.02 4.33 -2.15
N VAL A 117 -8.96 3.09 -1.67
CA VAL A 117 -9.69 2.61 -0.49
C VAL A 117 -8.78 2.67 0.73
N SER A 118 -9.27 3.21 1.85
CA SER A 118 -8.48 3.34 3.08
C SER A 118 -8.16 1.97 3.68
N VAL A 119 -7.05 1.87 4.43
CA VAL A 119 -6.72 0.63 5.15
C VAL A 119 -7.79 0.27 6.19
N SER A 120 -8.43 1.27 6.81
CA SER A 120 -9.58 1.04 7.70
C SER A 120 -10.74 0.38 6.96
N ASP A 121 -11.14 0.89 5.80
CA ASP A 121 -12.26 0.32 5.03
C ASP A 121 -11.90 -1.08 4.51
N ALA A 122 -10.67 -1.27 4.02
CA ALA A 122 -10.18 -2.57 3.57
C ALA A 122 -10.18 -3.62 4.70
N ARG A 123 -9.87 -3.20 5.94
CA ARG A 123 -9.94 -4.07 7.11
C ARG A 123 -11.38 -4.39 7.49
N ASP A 124 -12.26 -3.40 7.46
CA ASP A 124 -13.67 -3.59 7.80
C ASP A 124 -14.38 -4.49 6.77
N LEU A 125 -13.91 -4.51 5.52
CA LEU A 125 -14.29 -5.47 4.47
C LEU A 125 -13.58 -6.83 4.58
N GLY A 126 -12.62 -7.00 5.49
CA GLY A 126 -11.86 -8.23 5.67
C GLY A 126 -10.82 -8.51 4.59
N LEU A 127 -10.51 -7.54 3.72
CA LEU A 127 -9.47 -7.65 2.67
C LEU A 127 -8.05 -7.62 3.26
N VAL A 128 -7.90 -7.02 4.44
CA VAL A 128 -6.67 -7.08 5.25
C VAL A 128 -6.99 -7.43 6.69
N ILE A 129 -6.10 -8.18 7.33
CA ILE A 129 -6.19 -8.57 8.74
C ILE A 129 -4.94 -8.13 9.49
N ARG A 130 -5.10 -7.82 10.77
CA ARG A 130 -4.00 -7.38 11.66
C ARG A 130 -3.48 -8.53 12.50
#